data_AF-G2WWT7-F1
#
_entry.id   AF-G2WWT7-F1
#
_cell.length_a   1.000
_cell.length_b   1.000
_cell.length_c   1.000
_cell.angle_alpha   90.00
_cell.angle_beta   90.00
_cell.angle_gamma   90.00
#
_symmetry.space_group_name_H-M   'P 1'
#
loop_
_entity.id
_entity.type
_entity.pdbx_description
1 polymer ?
#
loop_
_entity_poly.entity_id
_entity_poly.type
_entity_poly.pdbx_seq_one_letter_code
_entity_poly.pdbx_strand_id
1 'polypeptide(L)'
;MPSSSSSGYSRHSRGSGGHRSRSSIQQLITSLETHRVNTLTELCRIERIASTCEDEDDALAFQGPMTAAWDYYVSSNQLLTELRGLTRAYPFSGDVVRDAHRLVRNDPDSNRSWNLAWLILVKIQDE
;
A
#
# COMPACT_ATOMS: atom_id res chain seq x y z
N MET A 1 3.49 67.00 -4.86
CA MET A 1 4.07 66.08 -5.87
C MET A 1 5.55 66.40 -5.99
N PRO A 2 6.50 65.44 -6.14
CA PRO A 2 6.45 63.97 -6.34
C PRO A 2 7.00 63.23 -5.08
N SER A 3 7.32 61.93 -5.01
CA SER A 3 6.71 60.68 -5.48
C SER A 3 7.38 59.56 -4.67
N SER A 4 6.55 58.65 -4.18
CA SER A 4 6.74 57.26 -3.73
C SER A 4 8.10 56.58 -3.97
N SER A 5 8.51 55.72 -3.01
CA SER A 5 8.80 54.31 -3.26
C SER A 5 9.00 53.55 -1.94
N SER A 6 7.91 53.01 -1.39
CA SER A 6 7.92 51.96 -0.38
C SER A 6 8.25 50.63 -1.06
N SER A 7 9.51 50.20 -0.97
CA SER A 7 9.92 48.87 -1.42
C SER A 7 9.44 47.82 -0.41
N GLY A 8 8.26 47.26 -0.71
CA GLY A 8 7.71 46.10 -0.02
C GLY A 8 8.62 44.88 -0.18
N TYR A 9 9.00 44.30 0.95
CA TYR A 9 9.65 43.00 1.02
C TYR A 9 8.61 41.93 0.66
N SER A 10 8.72 41.35 -0.54
CA SER A 10 7.89 40.20 -0.93
C SER A 10 8.33 38.98 -0.13
N ARG A 11 7.62 38.69 0.97
CA ARG A 11 7.73 37.41 1.69
C ARG A 11 7.17 36.31 0.81
N HIS A 12 8.05 35.48 0.28
CA HIS A 12 7.69 34.23 -0.39
C HIS A 12 7.03 33.31 0.65
N SER A 13 5.70 33.22 0.61
CA SER A 13 4.93 32.24 1.38
C SER A 13 5.22 30.85 0.82
N ARG A 14 6.16 30.14 1.45
CA ARG A 14 6.42 28.72 1.21
C ARG A 14 5.52 27.93 2.17
N GLY A 15 4.32 27.60 1.73
CA GLY A 15 3.34 26.91 2.59
C GLY A 15 2.16 26.34 1.82
N SER A 16 2.40 25.64 0.71
CA SER A 16 1.33 25.02 -0.11
C SER A 16 1.60 23.55 -0.47
N GLY A 17 2.70 22.95 0.03
CA GLY A 17 3.04 21.55 -0.24
C GLY A 17 2.24 20.53 0.58
N GLY A 18 1.97 20.83 1.86
CA GLY A 18 1.35 19.87 2.78
C GLY A 18 -0.11 19.52 2.44
N HIS A 19 -0.89 20.49 1.96
CA HIS A 19 -2.32 20.25 1.70
C HIS A 19 -2.56 19.38 0.46
N ARG A 20 -1.72 19.52 -0.58
CA ARG A 20 -1.76 18.64 -1.76
C ARG A 20 -1.29 17.22 -1.43
N SER A 21 -0.26 17.08 -0.60
CA SER A 21 0.24 15.76 -0.16
C SER A 21 -0.83 15.00 0.64
N ARG A 22 -1.48 15.66 1.59
CA ARG A 22 -2.50 15.06 2.44
C ARG A 22 -3.77 14.66 1.66
N SER A 23 -4.17 15.45 0.67
CA SER A 23 -5.25 15.08 -0.26
C SER A 23 -4.88 13.86 -1.11
N SER A 24 -3.61 13.72 -1.51
CA SER A 24 -3.13 12.54 -2.23
C SER A 24 -3.14 11.29 -1.36
N ILE A 25 -2.78 11.40 -0.07
CA ILE A 25 -2.79 10.28 0.88
C ILE A 25 -4.21 9.77 1.10
N GLN A 26 -5.17 10.66 1.32
CA GLN A 26 -6.58 10.29 1.46
C GLN A 26 -7.12 9.55 0.23
N GLN A 27 -6.72 9.96 -0.98
CA GLN A 27 -7.10 9.26 -2.21
C GLN A 27 -6.52 7.83 -2.28
N LEU A 28 -5.28 7.64 -1.83
CA LEU A 28 -4.67 6.31 -1.75
C LEU A 28 -5.38 5.42 -0.73
N ILE A 29 -5.69 5.97 0.46
CA ILE A 29 -6.45 5.26 1.50
C ILE A 29 -7.83 4.85 0.97
N THR A 30 -8.59 5.77 0.38
CA THR A 30 -9.89 5.43 -0.21
C THR A 30 -9.76 4.39 -1.32
N SER A 31 -8.67 4.40 -2.10
CA SER A 31 -8.45 3.40 -3.15
C SER A 31 -8.17 2.01 -2.59
N LEU A 32 -7.48 1.91 -1.45
CA LEU A 32 -7.27 0.67 -0.70
C LEU A 32 -8.59 0.14 -0.11
N GLU A 33 -9.34 1.00 0.58
CA GLU A 33 -10.61 0.65 1.23
C GLU A 33 -11.69 0.22 0.23
N THR A 34 -11.70 0.84 -0.96
CA THR A 34 -12.63 0.49 -2.03
C THR A 34 -12.13 -0.67 -2.91
N HIS A 35 -10.99 -1.27 -2.57
CA HIS A 35 -10.33 -2.33 -3.32
C HIS A 35 -10.13 -2.02 -4.82
N ARG A 36 -10.09 -0.73 -5.19
CA ARG A 36 -9.78 -0.30 -6.56
C ARG A 36 -8.35 -0.65 -6.93
N VAL A 37 -7.47 -0.63 -5.93
CA VAL A 37 -6.10 -1.11 -6.04
C VAL A 37 -6.07 -2.54 -5.51
N ASN A 38 -5.97 -3.49 -6.42
CA ASN A 38 -5.97 -4.92 -6.10
C ASN A 38 -4.85 -5.67 -6.83
N THR A 39 -3.86 -4.99 -7.39
CA THR A 39 -2.72 -5.67 -8.02
C THR A 39 -1.51 -5.66 -7.11
N LEU A 40 -0.64 -6.69 -7.24
CA LEU A 40 0.59 -6.76 -6.45
C LEU A 40 1.43 -5.49 -6.59
N THR A 41 1.58 -5.01 -7.83
CA THR A 41 2.44 -3.87 -8.16
C THR A 41 1.93 -2.58 -7.51
N GLU A 42 0.62 -2.33 -7.55
CA GLU A 42 0.05 -1.12 -6.99
C GLU A 42 0.01 -1.16 -5.46
N LEU A 43 -0.25 -2.34 -4.84
CA LEU A 43 -0.13 -2.49 -3.38
C LEU A 43 1.30 -2.22 -2.91
N CYS A 44 2.31 -2.83 -3.53
CA CYS A 44 3.73 -2.55 -3.22
C CYS A 44 4.14 -1.09 -3.48
N ARG A 45 3.47 -0.40 -4.41
CA ARG A 45 3.71 1.02 -4.66
C ARG A 45 3.16 1.88 -3.53
N ILE A 46 1.93 1.62 -3.07
CA ILE A 46 1.32 2.38 -1.97
C ILE A 46 2.06 2.09 -0.66
N GLU A 47 2.49 0.85 -0.44
CA GLU A 47 3.32 0.47 0.72
C GLU A 47 4.61 1.29 0.78
N ARG A 48 5.31 1.43 -0.36
CA ARG A 48 6.50 2.29 -0.46
C ARG A 48 6.22 3.75 -0.18
N ILE A 49 5.04 4.26 -0.55
CA ILE A 49 4.64 5.64 -0.22
C ILE A 49 4.42 5.75 1.29
N ALA A 50 3.66 4.81 1.87
CA ALA A 50 3.37 4.78 3.30
C ALA A 50 4.66 4.67 4.14
N SER A 51 5.66 3.90 3.71
CA SER A 51 6.94 3.79 4.42
C SER A 51 7.84 5.02 4.29
N THR A 52 7.54 5.92 3.35
CA THR A 52 8.24 7.22 3.20
C THR A 52 7.50 8.38 3.88
N CYS A 53 6.35 8.14 4.52
CA CYS A 53 5.65 9.17 5.27
C CYS A 53 6.48 9.61 6.48
N GLU A 54 6.81 10.90 6.53
CA GLU A 54 7.51 11.52 7.66
C GLU A 54 6.54 11.87 8.81
N ASP A 55 5.25 12.02 8.50
CA ASP A 55 4.18 12.32 9.45
C ASP A 55 3.60 11.03 10.04
N GLU A 56 3.57 10.95 11.37
CA GLU A 56 3.15 9.76 12.11
C GLU A 56 1.64 9.48 11.97
N ASP A 57 0.81 10.54 11.89
CA ASP A 57 -0.64 10.40 11.72
C ASP A 57 -0.96 9.82 10.34
N ASP A 58 -0.27 10.30 9.31
CA ASP A 58 -0.41 9.78 7.94
C ASP A 58 0.06 8.31 7.84
N ALA A 59 1.18 7.96 8.50
CA ALA A 59 1.67 6.57 8.54
C ALA A 59 0.68 5.63 9.25
N LEU A 60 0.11 6.05 10.37
CA LEU A 60 -0.93 5.30 11.10
C LEU A 60 -2.22 5.16 10.28
N ALA A 61 -2.59 6.18 9.52
CA ALA A 61 -3.78 6.15 8.67
C ALA A 61 -3.69 5.07 7.57
N PHE A 62 -2.50 4.69 7.12
CA PHE A 62 -2.33 3.59 6.16
C PHE A 62 -2.50 2.20 6.79
N GLN A 63 -2.30 2.03 8.10
CA GLN A 63 -2.17 0.71 8.72
C GLN A 63 -3.40 -0.19 8.51
N GLY A 64 -4.59 0.31 8.85
CA GLY A 64 -5.85 -0.43 8.67
C GLY A 64 -6.15 -0.72 7.20
N PRO A 65 -6.23 0.30 6.33
CA PRO A 65 -6.52 0.15 4.91
C PRO A 65 -5.52 -0.76 4.17
N MET A 66 -4.22 -0.63 4.45
CA MET A 66 -3.17 -1.45 3.83
C MET A 66 -3.33 -2.92 4.22
N THR A 67 -3.54 -3.19 5.51
CA THR A 67 -3.73 -4.55 6.02
C THR A 67 -4.97 -5.20 5.40
N ALA A 68 -6.09 -4.47 5.33
CA ALA A 68 -7.32 -4.96 4.72
C ALA A 68 -7.17 -5.22 3.20
N ALA A 69 -6.44 -4.36 2.49
CA ALA A 69 -6.21 -4.52 1.06
C ALA A 69 -5.34 -5.76 0.74
N TRP A 70 -4.30 -6.01 1.52
CA TRP A 70 -3.48 -7.23 1.38
C TRP A 70 -4.28 -8.50 1.68
N ASP A 71 -5.12 -8.48 2.72
CA ASP A 71 -5.99 -9.61 3.01
C ASP A 71 -7.00 -9.86 1.89
N TYR A 72 -7.62 -8.80 1.36
CA TYR A 72 -8.52 -8.91 0.23
C TYR A 72 -7.81 -9.47 -1.01
N TYR A 73 -6.61 -8.96 -1.32
CA TYR A 73 -5.80 -9.43 -2.46
C TYR A 73 -5.54 -10.95 -2.43
N VAL A 74 -5.28 -11.49 -1.25
CA VAL A 74 -5.06 -12.93 -1.08
C VAL A 74 -6.37 -13.70 -1.09
N SER A 75 -7.34 -13.27 -0.29
CA SER A 75 -8.60 -14.01 -0.09
C SER A 75 -9.53 -13.98 -1.31
N SER A 76 -9.43 -12.96 -2.18
CA SER A 76 -10.23 -12.82 -3.40
C SER A 76 -9.67 -13.60 -4.62
N ASN A 77 -8.65 -14.44 -4.44
CA ASN A 77 -7.92 -15.15 -5.52
C ASN A 77 -7.18 -14.22 -6.50
N GLN A 78 -7.01 -12.95 -6.18
CA GLN A 78 -6.29 -12.01 -7.03
C GLN A 78 -4.79 -12.36 -7.08
N LEU A 79 -4.20 -12.76 -5.94
CA LEU A 79 -2.86 -13.37 -5.89
C LEU A 79 -2.74 -14.59 -6.81
N LEU A 80 -3.68 -15.54 -6.71
CA LEU A 80 -3.67 -16.75 -7.54
C LEU A 80 -3.77 -16.42 -9.03
N THR A 81 -4.60 -15.44 -9.38
CA THR A 81 -4.79 -14.99 -10.77
C THR A 81 -3.50 -14.42 -11.34
N GLU A 82 -2.82 -13.55 -10.59
CA GLU A 82 -1.53 -12.99 -11.01
C GLU A 82 -0.44 -14.04 -11.10
N LEU A 83 -0.34 -14.95 -10.11
CA LEU A 83 0.64 -16.03 -10.14
C LEU A 83 0.48 -16.91 -11.36
N ARG A 84 -0.74 -17.30 -11.74
CA ARG A 84 -0.99 -18.06 -12.98
C ARG A 84 -0.59 -17.28 -14.24
N GLY A 85 -0.74 -15.96 -14.22
CA GLY A 85 -0.29 -15.09 -15.30
C GLY A 85 1.23 -15.07 -15.46
N LEU A 86 1.97 -15.15 -14.35
CA LEU A 86 3.43 -15.17 -14.28
C LEU A 86 4.03 -16.56 -14.52
N THR A 87 3.36 -17.63 -14.06
CA THR A 87 3.83 -19.02 -14.15
C THR A 87 3.02 -19.84 -15.14
N ARG A 88 2.84 -19.34 -16.38
CA ARG A 88 1.99 -19.99 -17.39
C ARG A 88 2.35 -21.45 -17.70
N ALA A 89 3.62 -21.82 -17.56
CA ALA A 89 4.09 -23.19 -17.75
C ALA A 89 3.84 -24.10 -16.53
N TYR A 90 3.60 -23.52 -15.35
CA TYR A 90 3.43 -24.20 -14.06
C TYR A 90 2.35 -23.47 -13.24
N PRO A 91 1.06 -23.62 -13.60
CA PRO A 91 -0.01 -22.87 -12.95
C PRO A 91 -0.20 -23.33 -11.51
N PHE A 92 -0.28 -22.38 -10.57
CA PHE A 92 -0.57 -22.68 -9.18
C PHE A 92 -2.01 -23.18 -8.98
N SER A 93 -2.17 -24.15 -8.08
CA SER A 93 -3.48 -24.54 -7.54
C SER A 93 -3.94 -23.52 -6.50
N GLY A 94 -5.26 -23.30 -6.44
CA GLY A 94 -5.84 -22.48 -5.37
C GLY A 94 -5.69 -23.11 -3.99
N ASP A 95 -5.59 -24.45 -3.91
CA ASP A 95 -5.40 -25.16 -2.65
C ASP A 95 -4.04 -24.81 -2.01
N VAL A 96 -2.98 -24.76 -2.82
CA VAL A 96 -1.61 -24.41 -2.37
C VAL A 96 -1.58 -22.99 -1.78
N VAL A 97 -2.24 -22.03 -2.43
CA VAL A 97 -2.32 -20.64 -1.93
C VAL A 97 -3.14 -20.57 -0.63
N ARG A 98 -4.27 -21.30 -0.56
CA ARG A 98 -5.13 -21.34 0.63
C ARG A 98 -4.42 -21.97 1.83
N ASP A 99 -3.72 -23.08 1.61
CA ASP A 99 -3.00 -23.78 2.68
C ASP A 99 -1.85 -22.93 3.21
N ALA A 100 -1.06 -22.31 2.33
CA ALA A 100 -0.03 -21.36 2.70
C ALA A 100 -0.61 -20.15 3.47
N HIS A 101 -1.74 -19.57 3.00
CA HIS A 101 -2.41 -18.48 3.71
C HIS A 101 -2.83 -18.88 5.13
N ARG A 102 -3.39 -20.08 5.30
CA ARG A 102 -3.73 -20.61 6.63
C ARG A 102 -2.49 -20.75 7.53
N LEU A 103 -1.38 -21.23 7.00
CA LEU A 103 -0.13 -21.37 7.76
C LEU A 103 0.42 -20.02 8.21
N VAL A 104 0.46 -19.04 7.31
CA VAL A 104 0.88 -17.66 7.63
C VAL A 104 -0.04 -17.02 8.67
N ARG A 105 -1.35 -17.25 8.59
CA ARG A 105 -2.33 -16.74 9.57
C ARG A 105 -2.25 -17.39 10.95
N ASN A 106 -1.74 -18.61 11.03
CA ASN A 106 -1.52 -19.30 12.30
C ASN A 106 -0.23 -18.85 12.99
N ASP A 107 0.67 -18.16 12.28
CA ASP A 107 1.88 -17.58 12.83
C ASP A 107 1.59 -16.18 13.42
N PRO A 108 1.73 -16.00 14.75
CA PRO A 108 1.44 -14.74 15.43
C PRO A 108 2.36 -13.59 15.01
N ASP A 109 3.57 -13.88 14.54
CA ASP A 109 4.53 -12.86 14.08
C ASP A 109 4.21 -12.39 12.66
N SER A 110 3.74 -13.31 11.82
CA SER A 110 3.36 -13.05 10.42
C SER A 110 2.09 -12.19 10.27
N ASN A 111 1.14 -12.30 11.20
CA ASN A 111 -0.14 -11.58 11.16
C ASN A 111 -0.04 -10.04 11.28
N ARG A 112 1.14 -9.53 11.63
CA ARG A 112 1.37 -8.08 11.83
C ARG A 112 2.09 -7.43 10.66
N SER A 113 2.52 -8.21 9.65
CA SER A 113 3.30 -7.71 8.53
C SER A 113 2.40 -7.31 7.35
N TRP A 114 2.74 -6.20 6.69
CA TRP A 114 2.15 -5.86 5.39
C TRP A 114 2.68 -6.76 4.25
N ASN A 115 3.63 -7.67 4.54
CA ASN A 115 4.22 -8.60 3.58
C ASN A 115 3.43 -9.91 3.43
N LEU A 116 2.10 -9.90 3.58
CA LEU A 116 1.28 -11.11 3.57
C LEU A 116 1.49 -11.95 2.28
N ALA A 117 1.52 -11.31 1.12
CA ALA A 117 1.75 -12.01 -0.15
C ALA A 117 3.14 -12.65 -0.22
N TRP A 118 4.18 -11.95 0.25
CA TRP A 118 5.53 -12.49 0.31
C TRP A 118 5.62 -13.69 1.25
N LEU A 119 5.04 -13.59 2.46
CA LEU A 119 5.02 -14.69 3.42
C LEU A 119 4.32 -15.93 2.86
N ILE A 120 3.24 -15.75 2.10
CA ILE A 120 2.57 -16.85 1.39
C ILE A 120 3.52 -17.49 0.38
N LEU A 121 4.23 -16.69 -0.43
CA LEU A 121 5.17 -17.23 -1.42
C LEU A 121 6.31 -18.00 -0.77
N VAL A 122 6.86 -17.50 0.34
CA VAL A 122 7.88 -18.20 1.13
C VAL A 122 7.33 -19.54 1.63
N LYS A 123 6.11 -19.56 2.18
CA LYS A 123 5.49 -20.83 2.62
C LYS A 123 5.21 -21.80 1.48
N ILE A 124 4.85 -21.32 0.30
CA ILE A 124 4.69 -22.17 -0.88
C ILE A 124 6.03 -22.76 -1.34
N GLN A 125 7.14 -22.03 -1.15
CA GLN A 125 8.47 -22.49 -1.52
C GLN A 125 9.05 -23.50 -0.53
N ASP A 126 8.73 -23.36 0.76
CA ASP A 126 9.22 -24.22 1.83
C ASP A 126 8.55 -25.62 1.87
N GLU A 127 7.38 -25.77 1.24
CA GLU A 127 6.61 -27.03 1.11
C GLU A 127 6.92 -27.76 -0.20
#